data_AF-A0A524G9C5-F1
#
_entry.id   AF-A0A524G9C5-F1
#
_cell.length_a   1.000
_cell.length_b   1.000
_cell.length_c   1.000
_cell.angle_alpha   90.00
_cell.angle_beta   90.00
_cell.angle_gamma   90.00
#
_symmetry.space_group_name_H-M   'P 1'
#
loop_
_entity.id
_entity.type
_entity.pdbx_description
1 polymer ?
#
loop_
_entity_poly.entity_id
_entity_poly.type
_entity_poly.pdbx_seq_one_letter_code
_entity_poly.pdbx_strand_id
1 'polypeptide(L)'
;MSQSLVKRIDDLVKERIGRSRAQLIEDSVRWFLDFTVHKWNERGIYVNTSRSVLESEAVSSLFFSKLTPPDQYELGQTAGSQSPVSDVVRLFYGVNPTDTKNRGLIFKLLQENGWGSIDYSKSGLIVIESPFYPAPFIKGYLESLLKVKLDVVETNVKENVAFQIVK
;
A
#
# COMPACT_ATOMS: atom_id res chain seq x y z
N MET A 1 24.45 -10.26 21.85
CA MET A 1 24.09 -8.82 21.84
C MET A 1 25.34 -8.02 22.17
N SER A 2 25.87 -7.25 21.22
CA SER A 2 27.22 -6.68 21.31
C SER A 2 27.31 -5.68 22.45
N GLN A 3 28.43 -5.67 23.19
CA GLN A 3 28.70 -4.77 24.32
C GLN A 3 28.44 -3.28 24.04
N SER A 4 28.37 -2.89 22.76
CA SER A 4 28.02 -1.54 22.31
C SER A 4 26.61 -1.09 22.71
N LEU A 5 25.62 -1.99 22.73
CA LEU A 5 24.22 -1.63 22.95
C LEU A 5 23.93 -1.32 24.42
N VAL A 6 24.49 -2.13 25.33
CA VAL A 6 24.38 -1.94 26.78
C VAL A 6 25.03 -0.61 27.18
N LYS A 7 26.23 -0.32 26.63
CA LYS A 7 26.91 0.95 26.87
C LYS A 7 26.07 2.14 26.39
N ARG A 8 25.43 2.03 25.23
CA ARG A 8 24.56 3.10 24.71
C ARG A 8 23.33 3.34 25.60
N ILE A 9 22.69 2.29 26.11
CA ILE A 9 21.57 2.42 27.05
C ILE A 9 22.01 3.12 28.33
N ASP A 10 23.22 2.82 28.81
CA ASP A 10 23.77 3.46 30.02
C ASP A 10 24.01 4.95 29.84
N ASP A 11 24.53 5.34 28.67
CA ASP A 11 24.75 6.75 28.33
C ASP A 11 23.42 7.51 28.25
N LEU A 12 22.36 6.90 27.69
CA LEU A 12 21.02 7.49 27.61
C LEU A 12 20.37 7.68 28.99
N VAL A 13 20.62 6.79 29.95
CA VAL A 13 20.16 6.98 31.34
C VAL A 13 20.91 8.14 32.00
N LYS A 14 22.23 8.25 31.80
CA LYS A 14 23.04 9.36 32.33
C LYS A 14 22.60 10.71 31.76
N GLU A 15 22.26 10.73 30.48
CA GLU A 15 21.71 11.90 29.77
C GLU A 15 20.26 12.22 30.19
N ARG A 16 19.66 11.44 31.12
CA ARG A 16 18.27 11.56 31.59
C ARG A 16 17.21 11.42 30.50
N ILE A 17 17.56 10.75 29.38
CA ILE A 17 16.61 10.43 28.31
C ILE A 17 15.64 9.34 28.77
N GLY A 18 16.09 8.40 29.62
CA GLY A 18 15.23 7.44 30.30
C GLY A 18 15.56 7.31 31.79
N ARG A 19 14.58 6.92 32.62
CA ARG A 19 14.73 6.92 34.08
C ARG A 19 15.55 5.73 34.59
N SER A 20 15.54 4.62 33.86
CA SER A 20 16.30 3.42 34.19
C SER A 20 16.59 2.59 32.94
N ARG A 21 17.57 1.70 33.03
CA ARG A 21 17.87 0.73 31.96
C ARG A 21 16.65 -0.14 31.65
N ALA A 22 15.97 -0.63 32.68
CA ALA A 22 14.80 -1.49 32.55
C ALA A 22 13.69 -0.78 31.78
N GLN A 23 13.39 0.48 32.13
CA GLN A 23 12.40 1.28 31.43
C GLN A 23 12.80 1.52 29.97
N LEU A 24 14.05 1.89 29.70
CA LEU A 24 14.51 2.12 28.32
C LEU A 24 14.45 0.85 27.47
N ILE A 25 14.76 -0.31 28.04
CA ILE A 25 14.64 -1.59 27.35
C ILE A 25 13.17 -1.90 27.10
N GLU A 26 12.30 -1.71 28.09
CA GLU A 26 10.85 -1.92 27.95
C GLU A 26 10.24 -0.99 26.91
N ASP A 27 10.57 0.31 26.94
CA ASP A 27 10.12 1.30 25.97
C ASP A 27 10.69 1.01 24.58
N SER A 28 11.96 0.61 24.47
CA SER A 28 12.58 0.23 23.19
C SER A 28 12.01 -1.06 22.63
N VAL A 29 11.66 -2.03 23.48
CA VAL A 29 10.99 -3.27 23.06
C VAL A 29 9.54 -2.96 22.68
N ARG A 30 8.83 -2.12 23.43
CA ARG A 30 7.48 -1.66 23.07
C ARG A 30 7.50 -0.92 21.74
N TRP A 31 8.41 0.04 21.57
CA TRP A 31 8.61 0.73 20.30
C TRP A 31 9.01 -0.24 19.20
N PHE A 32 9.94 -1.16 19.44
CA PHE A 32 10.26 -2.19 18.46
C PHE A 32 9.02 -3.00 18.09
N LEU A 33 8.21 -3.45 19.05
CA LEU A 33 6.96 -4.16 18.79
C LEU A 33 5.93 -3.31 18.02
N ASP A 34 5.86 -2.01 18.29
CA ASP A 34 4.99 -1.06 17.62
C ASP A 34 5.51 -0.69 16.21
N PHE A 35 6.83 -0.74 16.00
CA PHE A 35 7.53 -0.43 14.74
C PHE A 35 7.86 -1.67 13.90
N THR A 36 7.63 -2.89 14.39
CA THR A 36 7.86 -4.10 13.59
C THR A 36 6.61 -4.43 12.78
N VAL A 37 6.76 -4.26 11.47
CA VAL A 37 5.90 -4.82 10.42
C VAL A 37 5.57 -6.29 10.75
N HIS A 38 4.31 -6.70 10.63
CA HIS A 38 3.84 -8.11 10.72
C HIS A 38 3.48 -8.67 12.11
N LYS A 39 2.75 -7.95 12.97
CA LYS A 39 2.05 -8.59 14.11
C LYS A 39 0.54 -8.68 13.90
N TRP A 40 0.03 -9.90 14.02
CA TRP A 40 -1.37 -10.18 14.31
C TRP A 40 -1.54 -9.99 15.81
N ASN A 41 -2.35 -9.02 16.23
CA ASN A 41 -2.77 -8.91 17.63
C ASN A 41 -4.25 -9.27 17.74
N GLU A 42 -4.77 -9.38 18.96
CA GLU A 42 -6.20 -9.68 19.20
C GLU A 42 -7.16 -8.68 18.51
N ARG A 43 -6.67 -7.49 18.14
CA ARG A 43 -7.47 -6.38 17.58
C ARG A 43 -7.25 -6.19 16.08
N GLY A 44 -6.34 -6.89 15.42
CA GLY A 44 -6.14 -6.81 13.96
C GLY A 44 -4.73 -7.07 13.46
N ILE A 45 -4.60 -7.00 12.13
CA ILE A 45 -3.35 -7.12 11.39
C ILE A 45 -2.85 -5.71 11.09
N TYR A 46 -1.58 -5.44 11.38
CA TYR A 46 -0.97 -4.13 11.13
C TYR A 46 0.30 -4.29 10.29
N VAL A 47 0.41 -3.44 9.26
CA VAL A 47 1.61 -3.24 8.45
C VAL A 47 2.05 -1.80 8.72
N ASN A 48 3.10 -1.62 9.54
CA ASN A 48 3.45 -0.33 10.13
C ASN A 48 2.26 0.31 10.86
N THR A 49 1.94 1.56 10.54
CA THR A 49 0.82 2.32 11.09
C THR A 49 -0.52 2.02 10.40
N SER A 50 -0.53 1.18 9.36
CA SER A 50 -1.72 0.85 8.59
C SER A 50 -2.34 -0.44 9.08
N ARG A 51 -3.63 -0.39 9.45
CA ARG A 51 -4.42 -1.58 9.73
C ARG A 51 -4.79 -2.24 8.41
N SER A 52 -4.48 -3.52 8.30
CA SER A 52 -4.77 -4.34 7.12
C SER A 52 -5.88 -5.34 7.42
N VAL A 53 -6.64 -5.68 6.39
CA VAL A 53 -7.66 -6.73 6.43
C VAL A 53 -7.31 -7.75 5.35
N LEU A 54 -7.54 -9.03 5.63
CA LEU A 54 -7.48 -10.07 4.62
C LEU A 54 -8.85 -10.15 3.96
N GLU A 55 -8.91 -9.87 2.67
CA GLU A 55 -10.13 -9.95 1.87
C GLU A 55 -10.05 -11.17 0.95
N SER A 56 -11.11 -11.98 0.94
CA SER A 56 -11.23 -13.07 -0.03
C SER A 56 -11.71 -12.52 -1.36
N GLU A 57 -11.06 -12.95 -2.45
CA GLU A 57 -11.46 -12.61 -3.82
C GLU A 57 -12.93 -12.95 -4.11
N ALA A 58 -13.42 -14.09 -3.59
CA ALA A 58 -14.82 -14.49 -3.73
C ALA A 58 -15.78 -13.50 -3.04
N VAL A 59 -15.40 -13.03 -1.85
CA VAL A 59 -16.18 -12.04 -1.10
C VAL A 59 -16.16 -10.70 -1.84
N SER A 60 -14.99 -10.25 -2.30
CA SER A 60 -14.86 -9.01 -3.08
C SER A 60 -15.72 -9.07 -4.35
N SER A 61 -15.63 -10.17 -5.10
CA SER A 61 -16.43 -10.40 -6.30
C SER A 61 -17.93 -10.31 -6.03
N LEU A 62 -18.41 -10.87 -4.92
CA LEU A 62 -19.81 -10.76 -4.51
C LEU A 62 -20.21 -9.32 -4.20
N PHE A 63 -19.36 -8.54 -3.52
CA PHE A 63 -19.62 -7.11 -3.28
C PHE A 63 -19.72 -6.33 -4.58
N PHE A 64 -18.73 -6.46 -5.46
CA PHE A 64 -18.70 -5.74 -6.74
C PHE A 64 -19.82 -6.18 -7.70
N SER A 65 -20.32 -7.42 -7.60
CA SER A 65 -21.47 -7.90 -8.38
C SER A 65 -22.78 -7.14 -8.11
N LYS A 66 -22.87 -6.42 -6.98
CA LYS A 66 -24.03 -5.59 -6.61
C LYS A 66 -23.97 -4.17 -7.17
N LEU A 67 -22.84 -3.78 -7.76
CA LEU A 67 -22.58 -2.44 -8.26
C LEU A 67 -22.59 -2.45 -9.79
N THR A 68 -23.15 -1.40 -10.39
CA THR A 68 -23.03 -1.22 -11.84
C THR A 68 -21.61 -0.77 -12.21
N PRO A 69 -21.12 -0.99 -13.44
CA PRO A 69 -19.78 -0.55 -13.82
C PRO A 69 -19.48 0.94 -13.56
N PRO A 70 -20.43 1.89 -13.76
CA PRO A 70 -20.27 3.27 -13.32
C PRO A 70 -20.07 3.42 -11.80
N ASP A 71 -20.88 2.75 -10.98
CA ASP A 71 -20.76 2.80 -9.52
C ASP A 71 -19.40 2.25 -9.06
N GLN A 72 -18.93 1.16 -9.68
CA GLN A 72 -17.61 0.59 -9.42
C GLN A 72 -16.49 1.60 -9.73
N TYR A 73 -16.62 2.31 -10.84
CA TYR A 73 -15.65 3.34 -11.24
C TYR A 73 -15.64 4.52 -10.26
N GLU A 74 -16.80 5.06 -9.87
CA GLU A 74 -16.91 6.16 -8.90
C GLU A 74 -16.38 5.76 -7.52
N LEU A 75 -16.67 4.53 -7.08
CA LEU A 75 -16.11 3.95 -5.86
C LEU A 75 -14.57 3.86 -5.97
N GLY A 76 -14.07 3.41 -7.11
CA GLY A 76 -12.64 3.39 -7.42
C GLY A 76 -12.00 4.77 -7.31
N GLN A 77 -12.60 5.79 -7.92
CA GLN A 77 -12.11 7.17 -7.85
C GLN A 77 -12.01 7.66 -6.40
N THR A 78 -13.05 7.42 -5.59
CA THR A 78 -13.07 7.79 -4.18
C THR A 78 -11.96 7.07 -3.41
N ALA A 79 -11.87 5.74 -3.56
CA ALA A 79 -10.87 4.92 -2.89
C ALA A 79 -9.42 5.31 -3.27
N GLY A 80 -9.15 5.56 -4.56
CA GLY A 80 -7.81 5.93 -5.02
C GLY A 80 -7.37 7.31 -4.53
N SER A 81 -8.31 8.24 -4.32
CA SER A 81 -8.01 9.57 -3.77
C SER A 81 -7.57 9.54 -2.31
N GLN A 82 -7.95 8.48 -1.58
CA GLN A 82 -7.63 8.23 -0.17
C GLN A 82 -6.72 7.00 -0.03
N SER A 83 -5.98 6.63 -1.07
CA SER A 83 -5.19 5.41 -1.11
C SER A 83 -4.13 5.39 0.01
N PRO A 84 -4.11 4.34 0.86
CA PRO A 84 -3.03 4.15 1.83
C PRO A 84 -1.65 4.02 1.19
N VAL A 85 -1.57 3.58 -0.08
CA VAL A 85 -0.30 3.51 -0.82
C VAL A 85 0.29 4.90 -1.01
N SER A 86 -0.53 5.93 -1.23
CA SER A 86 -0.07 7.32 -1.30
C SER A 86 0.60 7.74 0.02
N ASP A 87 -0.01 7.39 1.15
CA ASP A 87 0.54 7.71 2.47
C ASP A 87 1.85 6.97 2.72
N VAL A 88 1.92 5.69 2.34
CA VAL A 88 3.15 4.90 2.46
C VAL A 88 4.29 5.52 1.64
N VAL A 89 4.02 5.91 0.39
CA VAL A 89 4.99 6.54 -0.50
C VAL A 89 5.48 7.88 0.08
N ARG A 90 4.59 8.69 0.65
CA ARG A 90 4.96 9.98 1.26
C ARG A 90 5.75 9.82 2.55
N LEU A 91 5.25 8.99 3.48
CA LEU A 91 5.78 8.89 4.84
C LEU A 91 7.07 8.08 4.92
N PHE A 92 7.16 6.97 4.17
CA PHE A 92 8.30 6.06 4.27
C PHE A 92 9.35 6.27 3.18
N TYR A 93 8.94 6.74 1.99
CA TYR A 93 9.87 6.98 0.88
C TYR A 93 10.17 8.47 0.66
N GLY A 94 9.42 9.39 1.28
CA GLY A 94 9.67 10.83 1.19
C GLY A 94 9.46 11.39 -0.22
N VAL A 95 8.67 10.72 -1.06
CA VAL A 95 8.45 11.13 -2.45
C VAL A 95 6.96 11.38 -2.74
N ASN A 96 6.69 12.13 -3.81
CA ASN A 96 5.31 12.41 -4.21
C ASN A 96 4.75 11.28 -5.10
N PRO A 97 3.63 10.63 -4.72
CA PRO A 97 3.03 9.55 -5.50
C PRO A 97 2.47 10.00 -6.85
N THR A 98 2.21 11.30 -7.08
CA THR A 98 1.73 11.77 -8.38
C THR A 98 2.84 11.95 -9.41
N ASP A 99 4.11 11.93 -8.98
CA ASP A 99 5.23 12.11 -9.89
C ASP A 99 5.44 10.87 -10.77
N THR A 100 5.56 11.08 -12.08
CA THR A 100 5.73 9.98 -13.05
C THR A 100 6.90 9.05 -12.73
N LYS A 101 8.00 9.59 -12.19
CA LYS A 101 9.20 8.81 -11.80
C LYS A 101 8.94 7.80 -10.69
N ASN A 102 7.89 8.00 -9.87
CA ASN A 102 7.57 7.16 -8.72
C ASN A 102 6.49 6.12 -9.03
N ARG A 103 5.92 6.11 -10.24
CA ARG A 103 4.85 5.15 -10.61
C ARG A 103 5.27 3.70 -10.46
N GLY A 104 6.52 3.38 -10.80
CA GLY A 104 7.07 2.02 -10.62
C GLY A 104 7.02 1.56 -9.15
N LEU A 105 7.29 2.45 -8.19
CA LEU A 105 7.17 2.15 -6.77
C LEU A 105 5.70 1.90 -6.38
N ILE A 106 4.77 2.71 -6.89
CA ILE A 106 3.34 2.56 -6.60
C ILE A 106 2.82 1.23 -7.10
N PHE A 107 3.10 0.87 -8.34
CA PHE A 107 2.67 -0.41 -8.91
C PHE A 107 3.29 -1.59 -8.18
N LYS A 108 4.57 -1.49 -7.80
CA LYS A 108 5.22 -2.50 -6.94
C LYS A 108 4.47 -2.67 -5.61
N LEU A 109 4.14 -1.58 -4.93
CA LEU A 109 3.40 -1.64 -3.65
C LEU A 109 2.00 -2.23 -3.83
N LEU A 110 1.27 -1.87 -4.89
CA LEU A 110 -0.04 -2.47 -5.18
C LEU A 110 0.06 -3.97 -5.43
N GLN A 111 1.05 -4.41 -6.21
CA GLN A 111 1.32 -5.83 -6.45
C GLN A 111 1.69 -6.57 -5.15
N GLU A 112 2.55 -6.00 -4.31
CA GLU A 112 2.90 -6.55 -2.99
C GLU A 112 1.69 -6.64 -2.04
N ASN A 113 0.63 -5.87 -2.30
CA ASN A 113 -0.64 -5.93 -1.58
C ASN A 113 -1.74 -6.74 -2.31
N GLY A 114 -1.37 -7.56 -3.29
CA GLY A 114 -2.27 -8.54 -3.89
C GLY A 114 -3.24 -8.00 -4.92
N TRP A 115 -2.97 -6.85 -5.55
CA TRP A 115 -3.84 -6.30 -6.61
C TRP A 115 -3.82 -7.10 -7.92
N GLY A 116 -2.84 -7.98 -8.09
CA GLY A 116 -2.51 -8.69 -9.33
C GLY A 116 -1.04 -8.49 -9.70
N SER A 117 -0.59 -9.17 -10.75
CA SER A 117 0.74 -8.93 -11.33
C SER A 117 0.67 -7.69 -12.22
N ILE A 118 1.49 -6.67 -11.95
CA ILE A 118 1.39 -5.36 -12.62
C ILE A 118 2.65 -5.09 -13.42
N ASP A 119 2.50 -5.01 -14.74
CA ASP A 119 3.52 -4.54 -15.66
C ASP A 119 3.24 -3.11 -16.10
N TYR A 120 4.24 -2.23 -15.95
CA TYR A 120 4.18 -0.83 -16.36
C TYR A 120 5.30 -0.48 -17.34
N SER A 121 4.90 -0.02 -18.53
CA SER A 121 5.82 0.35 -19.59
C SER A 121 6.07 1.87 -19.67
N LYS A 122 7.21 2.26 -20.27
CA LYS A 122 7.54 3.67 -20.51
C LYS A 122 6.57 4.39 -21.46
N SER A 123 5.82 3.65 -22.29
CA SER A 123 4.79 4.22 -23.18
C SER A 123 3.50 4.57 -22.44
N GLY A 124 3.38 4.24 -21.15
CA GLY A 124 2.18 4.52 -20.36
C GLY A 124 1.15 3.39 -20.37
N LEU A 125 1.46 2.23 -20.99
CA LEU A 125 0.65 1.03 -20.91
C LEU A 125 0.86 0.36 -19.54
N ILE A 126 -0.26 0.06 -18.88
CA ILE A 126 -0.36 -0.67 -17.61
C ILE A 126 -1.10 -1.97 -17.92
N VAL A 127 -0.52 -3.12 -17.60
CA VAL A 127 -1.16 -4.44 -17.72
C VAL A 127 -1.23 -5.05 -16.33
N ILE A 128 -2.40 -5.56 -15.97
CA ILE A 128 -2.66 -6.22 -14.69
C ILE A 128 -3.17 -7.61 -14.99
N GLU A 129 -2.38 -8.62 -14.63
CA GLU A 129 -2.73 -10.04 -14.75
C GLU A 129 -3.31 -10.53 -13.42
N SER A 130 -4.34 -11.39 -13.51
CA SER A 130 -5.09 -11.88 -12.34
C SER A 130 -5.50 -10.75 -11.38
N PRO A 131 -6.21 -9.72 -11.88
CA PRO A 131 -6.59 -8.57 -11.08
C PRO A 131 -7.57 -8.97 -9.98
N PHE A 132 -7.29 -8.53 -8.75
CA PHE A 132 -8.18 -8.78 -7.61
C PHE A 132 -9.50 -8.01 -7.69
N TYR A 133 -9.46 -6.81 -8.30
CA TYR A 133 -10.61 -5.92 -8.44
C TYR A 133 -11.10 -5.84 -9.89
N PRO A 134 -12.38 -5.50 -10.14
CA PRO A 134 -12.89 -5.37 -11.50
C PRO A 134 -12.31 -4.15 -12.21
N ALA A 135 -12.19 -4.24 -13.55
CA ALA A 135 -11.56 -3.21 -14.38
C ALA A 135 -12.12 -1.78 -14.17
N PRO A 136 -13.45 -1.54 -14.07
CA PRO A 136 -13.97 -0.19 -13.84
C PRO A 136 -13.47 0.42 -12.52
N PHE A 137 -13.43 -0.37 -11.45
CA PHE A 137 -12.90 0.08 -10.16
C PHE A 137 -11.42 0.40 -10.25
N ILE A 138 -10.61 -0.50 -10.83
CA ILE A 138 -9.17 -0.27 -10.98
C ILE A 138 -8.90 0.99 -11.79
N LYS A 139 -9.64 1.21 -12.89
CA LYS A 139 -9.53 2.42 -13.71
C LYS A 139 -9.75 3.68 -12.86
N GLY A 140 -10.87 3.74 -12.13
CA GLY A 140 -11.19 4.88 -11.27
C GLY A 140 -10.13 5.12 -10.20
N TYR A 141 -9.66 4.05 -9.56
CA TYR A 141 -8.66 4.08 -8.52
C TYR A 141 -7.32 4.61 -9.01
N LEU A 142 -6.81 4.08 -10.12
CA LEU A 142 -5.52 4.49 -10.67
C LEU A 142 -5.57 5.92 -11.24
N GLU A 143 -6.67 6.32 -11.87
CA GLU A 143 -6.85 7.71 -12.32
C GLU A 143 -6.74 8.71 -11.17
N SER A 144 -7.42 8.45 -10.04
CA SER A 144 -7.44 9.38 -8.91
C SER A 144 -6.16 9.35 -8.08
N LEU A 145 -5.53 8.17 -7.92
CA LEU A 145 -4.26 7.99 -7.23
C LEU A 145 -3.11 8.66 -7.98
N LEU A 146 -3.00 8.42 -9.29
CA LEU A 146 -1.89 8.90 -10.11
C LEU A 146 -2.14 10.30 -10.71
N LYS A 147 -3.37 10.83 -10.57
CA LYS A 147 -3.83 12.07 -11.21
C LYS A 147 -3.65 12.06 -12.73
N VAL A 148 -4.12 10.98 -13.35
CA VAL A 148 -4.07 10.76 -14.80
C VAL A 148 -5.44 10.37 -15.35
N LYS A 149 -5.55 10.31 -16.69
CA LYS A 149 -6.65 9.67 -17.38
C LYS A 149 -6.21 8.38 -18.02
N LEU A 150 -7.09 7.38 -17.99
CA LEU A 150 -6.83 6.04 -18.52
C LEU A 150 -7.87 5.71 -19.57
N ASP A 151 -7.41 5.19 -20.71
CA ASP A 151 -8.24 4.50 -21.69
C ASP A 151 -8.14 3.00 -21.48
N VAL A 152 -9.24 2.29 -21.67
CA VAL A 152 -9.27 0.82 -21.62
C VAL A 152 -8.68 0.28 -22.93
N VAL A 153 -7.73 -0.64 -22.81
CA VAL A 153 -7.17 -1.35 -23.96
C VAL A 153 -7.81 -2.73 -24.00
N GLU A 154 -8.42 -3.09 -25.13
CA GLU A 154 -8.98 -4.44 -25.30
C GLU A 154 -7.87 -5.49 -25.19
N THR A 155 -8.10 -6.48 -24.34
CA THR A 155 -7.18 -7.61 -24.14
C THR A 155 -7.76 -8.87 -24.76
N ASN A 156 -6.89 -9.69 -25.35
CA ASN A 156 -7.27 -11.00 -25.88
C ASN A 156 -7.37 -12.08 -24.77
N VAL A 157 -6.98 -11.73 -23.54
CA VAL A 157 -6.96 -12.62 -22.37
C VAL A 157 -7.99 -12.11 -21.38
N LYS A 158 -9.04 -12.90 -21.13
CA LYS A 158 -10.19 -12.52 -20.29
C LYS A 158 -9.82 -12.13 -18.86
N GLU A 159 -8.72 -12.68 -18.36
CA GLU A 159 -8.25 -12.48 -16.98
C GLU A 159 -7.26 -11.33 -16.85
N ASN A 160 -6.98 -10.59 -17.93
CA ASN A 160 -6.06 -9.46 -17.91
C ASN A 160 -6.80 -8.15 -18.16
N VAL A 161 -6.40 -7.13 -17.43
CA VAL A 161 -6.90 -5.77 -17.62
C VAL A 161 -5.74 -4.90 -18.10
N ALA A 162 -5.96 -4.13 -19.16
CA ALA A 162 -4.97 -3.22 -19.70
C ALA A 162 -5.52 -1.79 -19.79
N PHE A 163 -4.68 -0.84 -19.40
CA PHE A 163 -4.98 0.58 -19.46
C PHE A 163 -3.86 1.36 -20.11
N GLN A 164 -4.21 2.35 -20.93
CA GLN A 164 -3.28 3.29 -21.52
C GLN A 164 -3.44 4.65 -20.85
N ILE A 165 -2.35 5.21 -20.34
CA ILE A 165 -2.35 6.60 -19.86
C ILE A 165 -2.54 7.54 -21.05
N VAL A 166 -3.60 8.36 -20.99
CA VAL A 166 -3.85 9.44 -21.93
C VAL A 166 -2.88 10.58 -21.65
N LYS A 167 -2.25 11.10 -22.71
CA LYS A 167 -1.31 12.23 -22.60
C LYS A 167 -2.02 13.56 -22.41
#